data_AF-A0A453KQP2-F1
#
_entry.id   AF-A0A453KQP2-F1
#
_cell.length_a   1.000
_cell.length_b   1.000
_cell.length_c   1.000
_cell.angle_alpha   90.00
_cell.angle_beta   90.00
_cell.angle_gamma   90.00
#
_symmetry.space_group_name_H-M   'P 1'
#
loop_
_entity.id
_entity.type
_entity.pdbx_description
1 polymer ?
#
loop_
_entity_poly.entity_id
_entity_poly.type
_entity_poly.pdbx_seq_one_letter_code
_entity_poly.pdbx_strand_id
1 'polypeptide(L)'
;LLRTICQSKLGRGHVANISGVIEALCNIARSSDDWQYMAIDCLLWLVQDPSTYHKVIDKIAPTLIDLADISTLGDYKRLGDTIVTVLQECMQQNGNSRNSISSHTKEEIDELLSFKQKLKSEKNMPKEDLHIKQAAALVVKLEGNSLFSSGNIEGAAAKYSEALALCPMKSKKERVVLHSNRAQCYLLLQQPLAAISDATRALCLHSPLNRHAKSLWRRAQAYDMLGLAKESLLDAILFINECSQSSDPDLSLRQNKVPDYAERLVKKQMRAAWLFRESSLKHGGIHCEGDASDAFGQEADDSEWETVSESDGEDDERREADDETEWKSGGHREDAYEKS
;
A
#
# COMPACT_ATOMS: atom_id res chain seq x y z
N LEU A 1 14.91 -7.35 18.14
CA LEU A 1 16.34 -7.68 17.87
C LEU A 1 16.90 -6.86 16.70
N LEU A 2 16.38 -7.00 15.48
CA LEU A 2 16.89 -6.28 14.29
C LEU A 2 16.98 -4.76 14.50
N ARG A 3 15.94 -4.14 15.06
CA ARG A 3 15.96 -2.72 15.43
C ARG A 3 17.18 -2.34 16.28
N THR A 4 17.48 -3.11 17.32
CA THR A 4 18.65 -2.89 18.20
C THR A 4 19.97 -3.05 17.44
N ILE A 5 20.05 -4.04 16.55
CA ILE A 5 21.26 -4.27 15.73
C ILE A 5 21.51 -3.09 14.80
N CYS A 6 20.47 -2.60 14.11
CA CYS A 6 20.57 -1.49 13.15
C CYS A 6 20.87 -0.13 13.79
N GLN A 7 20.74 0.02 15.11
CA GLN A 7 21.20 1.23 15.82
C GLN A 7 22.73 1.37 15.79
N SER A 8 23.46 0.25 15.76
CA SER A 8 24.92 0.25 15.66
C SER A 8 25.40 0.26 14.21
N LYS A 9 26.47 1.02 13.93
CA LYS A 9 27.10 1.05 12.59
C LYS A 9 27.58 -0.33 12.13
N LEU A 10 28.21 -1.09 13.03
CA LEU A 10 28.65 -2.46 12.75
C LEU A 10 27.46 -3.38 12.43
N GLY A 11 26.39 -3.30 13.22
CA GLY A 11 25.19 -4.10 13.02
C GLY A 11 24.52 -3.83 11.66
N ARG A 12 24.43 -2.56 11.24
CA ARG A 12 23.94 -2.22 9.89
C ARG A 12 24.76 -2.87 8.80
N GLY A 13 26.10 -2.84 8.92
CA GLY A 13 27.00 -3.52 7.99
C GLY A 13 26.69 -5.01 7.83
N HIS A 14 26.42 -5.71 8.94
CA HIS A 14 26.04 -7.13 8.91
C HIS A 14 24.66 -7.35 8.28
N VAL A 15 23.66 -6.56 8.67
CA VAL A 15 22.29 -6.67 8.13
C VAL A 15 22.28 -6.41 6.62
N ALA A 16 23.02 -5.39 6.16
CA ALA A 16 23.12 -5.04 4.74
C ALA A 16 23.76 -6.14 3.86
N ASN A 17 24.52 -7.07 4.45
CA ASN A 17 25.12 -8.19 3.73
C ASN A 17 24.18 -9.40 3.60
N ILE A 18 23.03 -9.41 4.29
CA ILE A 18 22.11 -10.54 4.28
C ILE A 18 20.86 -10.16 3.47
N SER A 19 20.84 -10.54 2.19
CA SER A 19 19.75 -10.20 1.25
C SER A 19 18.36 -10.56 1.79
N GLY A 20 18.21 -11.78 2.32
CA GLY A 20 16.92 -12.25 2.83
C GLY A 20 16.40 -11.44 4.01
N VAL A 21 17.27 -10.79 4.81
CA VAL A 21 16.83 -9.90 5.90
C VAL A 21 16.30 -8.58 5.33
N ILE A 22 16.93 -8.05 4.28
CA ILE A 22 16.45 -6.84 3.60
C ILE A 22 15.10 -7.11 2.94
N GLU A 23 14.96 -8.24 2.23
CA GLU A 23 13.70 -8.66 1.61
C GLU A 23 12.59 -8.83 2.66
N ALA A 24 12.87 -9.51 3.78
CA ALA A 24 11.92 -9.64 4.86
C ALA A 24 11.53 -8.28 5.48
N LEU A 25 12.49 -7.36 5.67
CA LEU A 25 12.20 -6.01 6.15
C LEU A 25 11.32 -5.24 5.15
N CYS A 26 11.57 -5.38 3.84
CA CYS A 26 10.74 -4.77 2.81
C CYS A 26 9.30 -5.32 2.83
N ASN A 27 9.14 -6.64 2.97
CA ASN A 27 7.82 -7.27 3.06
C ASN A 27 7.06 -6.82 4.32
N ILE A 28 7.73 -6.81 5.48
CA ILE A 28 7.12 -6.34 6.73
C ILE A 28 6.75 -4.86 6.63
N ALA A 29 7.60 -4.01 6.03
CA ALA A 29 7.32 -2.59 5.87
C ALA A 29 6.10 -2.31 4.97
N ARG A 30 5.83 -3.16 3.96
CA ARG A 30 4.62 -3.05 3.14
C ARG A 30 3.41 -3.69 3.80
N SER A 31 3.58 -4.76 4.57
CA SER A 31 2.49 -5.44 5.26
C SER A 31 1.79 -4.55 6.30
N SER A 32 0.55 -4.89 6.64
CA SER A 32 -0.21 -4.23 7.71
C SER A 32 0.14 -4.78 9.11
N ASP A 33 1.39 -5.19 9.31
CA ASP A 33 1.87 -5.75 10.57
C ASP A 33 2.10 -4.64 11.61
N ASP A 34 1.86 -4.92 12.90
CA ASP A 34 2.17 -4.00 14.00
C ASP A 34 3.67 -3.59 14.02
N TRP A 35 4.55 -4.41 13.45
CA TRP A 35 5.98 -4.14 13.29
C TRP A 35 6.33 -3.29 12.05
N GLN A 36 5.33 -2.80 11.30
CA GLN A 36 5.54 -1.99 10.09
C GLN A 36 6.49 -0.81 10.34
N TYR A 37 6.26 -0.03 11.40
CA TYR A 37 7.09 1.13 11.73
C TYR A 37 8.54 0.72 12.03
N MET A 38 8.73 -0.41 12.73
CA MET A 38 10.05 -0.93 13.08
C MET A 38 10.83 -1.33 11.84
N ALA A 39 10.15 -1.92 10.85
CA ALA A 39 10.77 -2.28 9.59
C ALA A 39 11.16 -1.03 8.80
N ILE A 40 10.28 -0.02 8.72
CA ILE A 40 10.57 1.27 8.08
C ILE A 40 11.79 1.94 8.72
N ASP A 41 11.86 2.03 10.06
CA ASP A 41 13.02 2.55 10.79
C ASP A 41 14.32 1.86 10.37
N CYS A 42 14.30 0.51 10.34
CA CYS A 42 15.48 -0.27 9.98
C CYS A 42 15.92 0.01 8.54
N LEU A 43 14.97 0.07 7.60
CA LEU A 43 15.23 0.38 6.19
C LEU A 43 15.83 1.79 6.02
N LEU A 44 15.26 2.78 6.71
CA LEU A 44 15.77 4.15 6.70
C LEU A 44 17.19 4.24 7.25
N TRP A 45 17.49 3.59 8.38
CA TRP A 45 18.84 3.57 8.94
C TRP A 45 19.87 2.91 8.01
N LEU A 46 19.48 1.86 7.28
CA LEU A 46 20.36 1.20 6.31
C LEU A 46 20.64 2.08 5.08
N VAL A 47 19.65 2.87 4.66
CA VAL A 47 19.77 3.79 3.52
C VAL A 47 20.54 5.05 3.90
N GLN A 48 20.37 5.56 5.12
CA GLN A 48 21.10 6.74 5.62
C GLN A 48 22.59 6.51 5.88
N ASP A 49 23.01 5.26 6.13
CA ASP A 49 24.41 4.96 6.41
C ASP A 49 25.22 4.82 5.11
N PRO A 50 26.23 5.69 4.87
CA PRO A 50 27.02 5.67 3.63
C PRO A 50 27.74 4.34 3.37
N SER A 51 27.99 3.55 4.42
CA SER A 51 28.69 2.27 4.29
C SER A 51 27.79 1.12 3.80
N THR A 52 26.47 1.24 3.98
CA THR A 52 25.49 0.21 3.61
C THR A 52 24.61 0.61 2.45
N TYR A 53 24.33 1.91 2.30
CA TYR A 53 23.46 2.50 1.29
C TYR A 53 23.60 1.85 -0.10
N HIS A 54 24.82 1.87 -0.62
CA HIS A 54 25.20 1.38 -1.95
C HIS A 54 24.83 -0.08 -2.21
N LYS A 55 24.71 -0.91 -1.17
CA LYS A 55 24.38 -2.33 -1.27
C LYS A 55 22.88 -2.60 -1.23
N VAL A 56 22.12 -1.68 -0.65
CA VAL A 56 20.73 -1.93 -0.24
C VAL A 56 19.73 -1.06 -1.00
N ILE A 57 20.15 0.09 -1.53
CA ILE A 57 19.24 1.10 -2.07
C ILE A 57 18.36 0.57 -3.20
N ASP A 58 18.92 -0.16 -4.17
CA ASP A 58 18.13 -0.70 -5.29
C ASP A 58 17.04 -1.69 -4.82
N LYS A 59 17.21 -2.33 -3.65
CA LYS A 59 16.21 -3.23 -3.05
C LYS A 59 15.21 -2.50 -2.15
N ILE A 60 15.66 -1.44 -1.48
CA ILE A 60 14.87 -0.73 -0.47
C ILE A 60 14.04 0.39 -1.09
N ALA A 61 14.56 1.08 -2.12
CA ALA A 61 13.92 2.24 -2.71
C ALA A 61 12.48 1.99 -3.19
N PRO A 62 12.17 0.91 -3.95
CA PRO A 62 10.79 0.65 -4.37
C PRO A 62 9.82 0.55 -3.17
N THR A 63 10.27 -0.08 -2.07
CA THR A 63 9.48 -0.20 -0.85
C THR A 63 9.23 1.15 -0.19
N LEU A 64 10.28 1.97 -0.06
CA LEU A 64 10.15 3.30 0.51
C LEU A 64 9.27 4.22 -0.33
N ILE A 65 9.34 4.10 -1.66
CA ILE A 65 8.50 4.87 -2.58
C ILE A 65 7.02 4.53 -2.38
N ASP A 66 6.67 3.25 -2.25
CA ASP A 66 5.28 2.83 -2.00
C ASP A 66 4.72 3.37 -0.69
N LEU A 67 5.59 3.61 0.31
CA LEU A 67 5.25 4.09 1.65
C LEU A 67 5.35 5.62 1.79
N ALA A 68 5.74 6.33 0.73
CA ALA A 68 6.02 7.77 0.76
C ALA A 68 4.77 8.65 1.01
N ASP A 69 3.57 8.07 0.91
CA ASP A 69 2.30 8.78 1.13
C ASP A 69 1.71 8.56 2.53
N ILE A 70 2.38 7.79 3.41
CA ILE A 70 1.96 7.64 4.81
C ILE A 70 2.00 9.00 5.52
N SER A 71 0.84 9.48 5.95
CA SER A 71 0.74 10.70 6.76
C SER A 71 1.07 10.47 8.23
N THR A 72 0.49 9.44 8.84
CA THR A 72 0.61 9.14 10.27
C THR A 72 0.62 7.63 10.49
N LEU A 73 1.63 7.11 11.19
CA LEU A 73 1.74 5.70 11.58
C LEU A 73 2.00 5.63 13.09
N GLY A 74 0.98 5.30 13.87
CA GLY A 74 1.04 5.44 15.33
C GLY A 74 1.38 6.87 15.75
N ASP A 75 2.41 7.03 16.58
CA ASP A 75 2.89 8.35 17.05
C ASP A 75 3.74 9.10 16.01
N TYR A 76 4.13 8.44 14.90
CA TYR A 76 4.97 9.03 13.88
C TYR A 76 4.14 9.89 12.92
N LYS A 77 4.25 11.21 13.08
CA LYS A 77 3.67 12.18 12.15
C LYS A 77 4.64 12.44 10.99
N ARG A 78 4.12 12.60 9.78
CA ARG A 78 4.88 12.97 8.57
C ARG A 78 5.96 11.95 8.19
N LEU A 79 5.68 10.66 8.38
CA LEU A 79 6.60 9.59 8.03
C LEU A 79 6.94 9.60 6.53
N GLY A 80 5.94 9.78 5.67
CA GLY A 80 6.13 9.90 4.22
C GLY A 80 7.07 11.04 3.81
N ASP A 81 6.98 12.21 4.46
CA ASP A 81 7.91 13.32 4.22
C ASP A 81 9.35 12.97 4.63
N THR A 82 9.50 12.23 5.73
CA THR A 82 10.81 11.76 6.21
C THR A 82 11.43 10.80 5.20
N ILE A 83 10.64 9.84 4.71
CA ILE A 83 11.07 8.88 3.67
C ILE A 83 11.56 9.63 2.42
N VAL A 84 10.78 10.59 1.93
CA VAL A 84 11.14 11.40 0.75
C VAL A 84 12.42 12.17 0.98
N THR A 85 12.58 12.79 2.16
CA THR A 85 13.79 13.55 2.51
C THR A 85 15.02 12.65 2.50
N VAL A 86 14.93 11.46 3.10
CA VAL A 86 16.04 10.49 3.11
C VAL A 86 16.41 10.04 1.69
N LEU A 87 15.41 9.70 0.87
CA LEU A 87 15.67 9.32 -0.54
C LEU A 87 16.31 10.46 -1.33
N GLN A 88 15.88 11.71 -1.11
CA GLN A 88 16.45 12.89 -1.75
C GLN A 88 17.91 13.12 -1.33
N GLU A 89 18.21 13.06 -0.03
CA GLU A 89 19.56 13.20 0.50
C GLU A 89 20.50 12.15 -0.08
N CYS A 90 20.02 10.91 -0.20
CA CYS A 90 20.78 9.82 -0.79
C CYS A 90 21.20 10.07 -2.24
N MET A 91 20.36 10.74 -3.04
CA MET A 91 20.72 11.12 -4.40
C MET A 91 21.82 12.20 -4.44
N GLN A 92 21.79 13.14 -3.50
CA GLN A 92 22.75 14.25 -3.43
C GLN A 92 24.15 13.80 -2.99
N GLN A 93 24.23 12.80 -2.11
CA GLN A 93 25.50 12.23 -1.63
C GLN A 93 26.30 11.52 -2.75
N ASN A 94 25.65 11.22 -3.89
CA ASN A 94 26.24 10.45 -4.99
C ASN A 94 27.12 11.27 -5.96
N GLY A 95 27.34 12.56 -5.68
CA GLY A 95 28.16 13.44 -6.52
C GLY A 95 29.62 12.99 -6.72
N ASN A 96 30.14 12.07 -5.88
CA ASN A 96 31.55 11.65 -5.91
C ASN A 96 31.79 10.16 -6.23
N SER A 97 30.77 9.31 -6.38
CA SER A 97 30.96 7.87 -6.65
C SER A 97 30.19 7.42 -7.88
N ARG A 98 30.90 7.15 -8.98
CA ARG A 98 30.32 7.03 -10.32
C ARG A 98 29.45 5.79 -10.59
N ASN A 99 29.39 4.78 -9.71
CA ASN A 99 28.72 3.49 -9.99
C ASN A 99 28.05 2.85 -8.76
N SER A 100 26.83 3.25 -8.37
CA SER A 100 26.18 2.50 -7.27
C SER A 100 24.66 2.39 -7.21
N ILE A 101 23.91 3.25 -7.89
CA ILE A 101 22.44 3.13 -7.92
C ILE A 101 22.07 2.81 -9.35
N SER A 102 21.20 1.83 -9.55
CA SER A 102 20.67 1.50 -10.86
C SER A 102 19.97 2.71 -11.51
N SER A 103 19.99 2.81 -12.84
CA SER A 103 19.29 3.89 -13.55
C SER A 103 17.80 3.88 -13.24
N HIS A 104 17.21 2.68 -13.20
CA HIS A 104 15.81 2.47 -12.86
C HIS A 104 15.45 3.05 -11.48
N THR A 105 16.21 2.71 -10.44
CA THR A 105 15.93 3.23 -9.09
C THR A 105 16.09 4.74 -9.00
N LYS A 106 17.02 5.33 -9.78
CA LYS A 106 17.12 6.80 -9.85
C LYS A 106 15.89 7.41 -10.49
N GLU A 107 15.43 6.86 -11.60
CA GLU A 107 14.22 7.31 -12.30
C GLU A 107 12.99 7.24 -11.38
N GLU A 108 12.82 6.13 -10.64
CA GLU A 108 11.72 5.98 -9.69
C GLU A 108 11.76 7.03 -8.55
N ILE A 109 12.96 7.35 -8.03
CA ILE A 109 13.11 8.38 -6.99
C ILE A 109 12.85 9.78 -7.58
N ASP A 110 13.37 10.07 -8.76
CA ASP A 110 13.15 11.36 -9.44
C ASP A 110 11.66 11.57 -9.77
N GLU A 111 10.95 10.52 -10.20
CA GLU A 111 9.50 10.53 -10.37
C GLU A 111 8.78 10.87 -9.06
N LEU A 112 9.14 10.23 -7.94
CA LEU A 112 8.58 10.54 -6.62
C LEU A 112 8.85 12.01 -6.22
N LEU A 113 10.04 12.53 -6.47
CA LEU A 113 10.39 13.92 -6.17
C LEU A 113 9.58 14.90 -7.02
N SER A 114 9.44 14.61 -8.32
CA SER A 114 8.60 15.39 -9.24
C SER A 114 7.13 15.39 -8.79
N PHE A 115 6.65 14.25 -8.30
CA PHE A 115 5.31 14.08 -7.76
C PHE A 115 5.08 14.95 -6.52
N LYS A 116 6.03 14.96 -5.57
CA LYS A 116 5.95 15.82 -4.38
C LYS A 116 6.10 17.31 -4.73
N GLN A 117 6.81 17.65 -5.81
CA GLN A 117 6.85 19.03 -6.33
C GLN A 117 5.49 19.45 -6.91
N LYS A 118 4.84 18.58 -7.70
CA LYS A 118 3.49 18.82 -8.24
C LYS A 118 2.46 19.06 -7.14
N LEU A 119 2.52 18.30 -6.04
CA LEU A 119 1.70 18.54 -4.85
C LEU A 119 1.88 19.97 -4.30
N LYS A 120 3.12 20.50 -4.26
CA LYS A 120 3.39 21.87 -3.80
C LYS A 120 2.82 22.90 -4.78
N SER A 121 2.94 22.69 -6.09
CA SER A 121 2.37 23.57 -7.11
C SER A 121 0.84 23.59 -7.07
N GLU A 122 0.20 22.43 -6.88
CA GLU A 122 -1.25 22.31 -6.78
C GLU A 122 -1.84 22.99 -5.53
N LYS A 123 -1.04 23.24 -4.48
CA LYS A 123 -1.51 24.02 -3.32
C LYS A 123 -1.87 25.46 -3.69
N ASN A 124 -1.27 26.00 -4.74
CA ASN A 124 -1.47 27.38 -5.19
C ASN A 124 -2.41 27.47 -6.42
N MET A 125 -2.98 26.34 -6.86
CA MET A 125 -3.90 26.27 -7.99
C MET A 125 -5.30 26.75 -7.58
N PRO A 126 -6.04 27.50 -8.42
CA PRO A 126 -7.41 27.88 -8.12
C PRO A 126 -8.31 26.64 -7.99
N LYS A 127 -9.37 26.77 -7.19
CA LYS A 127 -10.27 25.66 -6.88
C LYS A 127 -10.97 25.13 -8.13
N GLU A 128 -11.31 26.01 -9.06
CA GLU A 128 -11.95 25.68 -10.33
C GLU A 128 -11.08 24.75 -11.18
N ASP A 129 -9.77 25.02 -11.28
CA ASP A 129 -8.83 24.17 -12.02
C ASP A 129 -8.67 22.79 -11.36
N LEU A 130 -8.70 22.74 -10.02
CA LEU A 130 -8.68 21.48 -9.28
C LEU A 130 -9.94 20.64 -9.56
N HIS A 131 -11.12 21.27 -9.60
CA HIS A 131 -12.36 20.59 -9.95
C HIS A 131 -12.35 20.10 -11.41
N ILE A 132 -11.81 20.88 -12.33
CA ILE A 132 -11.65 20.46 -13.74
C ILE A 132 -10.75 19.22 -13.84
N LYS A 133 -9.62 19.20 -13.12
CA LYS A 133 -8.73 18.04 -13.04
C LYS A 133 -9.42 16.81 -12.44
N GLN A 134 -10.18 17.00 -11.37
CA GLN A 134 -10.92 15.92 -10.72
C GLN A 134 -11.98 15.33 -11.65
N ALA A 135 -12.74 16.19 -12.34
CA ALA A 135 -13.71 15.76 -13.35
C ALA A 135 -13.05 15.03 -14.53
N ALA A 136 -11.91 15.53 -15.04
CA ALA A 136 -11.16 14.86 -16.09
C ALA A 136 -10.65 13.48 -15.64
N ALA A 137 -10.12 13.38 -14.41
CA ALA A 137 -9.67 12.12 -13.84
C ALA A 137 -10.84 11.12 -13.68
N LEU A 138 -12.04 11.60 -13.31
CA LEU A 138 -13.23 10.78 -13.21
C LEU A 138 -13.67 10.22 -14.57
N VAL A 139 -13.66 11.03 -15.63
CA VAL A 139 -13.98 10.56 -17.00
C VAL A 139 -13.01 9.45 -17.42
N VAL A 140 -11.71 9.66 -17.23
CA VAL A 140 -10.69 8.65 -17.57
C VAL A 140 -10.81 7.40 -16.69
N LYS A 141 -11.20 7.54 -15.42
CA LYS A 141 -11.53 6.40 -14.54
C LYS A 141 -12.66 5.56 -15.14
N LEU A 142 -13.74 6.20 -15.57
CA LEU A 142 -14.90 5.51 -16.16
C LEU A 142 -14.54 4.79 -17.47
N GLU A 143 -13.67 5.37 -18.29
CA GLU A 143 -13.10 4.68 -19.46
C GLU A 143 -12.30 3.44 -19.04
N GLY A 144 -11.49 3.55 -17.98
CA GLY A 144 -10.79 2.42 -17.37
C GLY A 144 -11.74 1.31 -16.90
N ASN A 145 -12.83 1.67 -16.20
CA ASN A 145 -13.85 0.72 -15.77
C ASN A 145 -14.51 0.02 -16.98
N SER A 146 -14.81 0.76 -18.05
CA SER A 146 -15.38 0.19 -19.28
C SER A 146 -14.43 -0.81 -19.97
N LEU A 147 -13.13 -0.48 -20.04
CA LEU A 147 -12.11 -1.41 -20.56
C LEU A 147 -11.96 -2.64 -19.66
N PHE A 148 -12.03 -2.46 -18.34
CA PHE A 148 -11.96 -3.55 -17.37
C PHE A 148 -13.14 -4.51 -17.55
N SER A 149 -14.37 -3.99 -17.59
CA SER A 149 -15.59 -4.80 -17.79
C SER A 149 -15.64 -5.49 -19.16
N SER A 150 -14.98 -4.95 -20.18
CA SER A 150 -14.87 -5.59 -21.50
C SER A 150 -13.71 -6.59 -21.60
N GLY A 151 -12.96 -6.81 -20.52
CA GLY A 151 -11.84 -7.76 -20.43
C GLY A 151 -10.51 -7.23 -20.96
N ASN A 152 -10.43 -5.96 -21.40
CA ASN A 152 -9.17 -5.33 -21.78
C ASN A 152 -8.42 -4.81 -20.55
N ILE A 153 -7.79 -5.73 -19.82
CA ILE A 153 -7.14 -5.45 -18.53
C ILE A 153 -5.92 -4.53 -18.68
N GLU A 154 -5.10 -4.71 -19.72
CA GLU A 154 -3.94 -3.84 -19.98
C GLU A 154 -4.39 -2.40 -20.30
N GLY A 155 -5.43 -2.26 -21.13
CA GLY A 155 -6.02 -0.97 -21.45
C GLY A 155 -6.60 -0.28 -20.20
N ALA A 156 -7.27 -1.05 -19.33
CA ALA A 156 -7.79 -0.53 -18.05
C ALA A 156 -6.65 -0.02 -17.15
N ALA A 157 -5.56 -0.80 -16.99
CA ALA A 157 -4.40 -0.39 -16.21
C ALA A 157 -3.76 0.90 -16.73
N ALA A 158 -3.66 1.04 -18.06
CA ALA A 158 -3.17 2.26 -18.70
C ALA A 158 -4.09 3.45 -18.41
N LYS A 159 -5.41 3.29 -18.50
CA LYS A 159 -6.37 4.34 -18.19
C LYS A 159 -6.38 4.74 -16.73
N TYR A 160 -6.28 3.81 -15.79
CA TYR A 160 -6.13 4.15 -14.38
C TYR A 160 -4.82 4.92 -14.10
N SER A 161 -3.74 4.62 -14.84
CA SER A 161 -2.49 5.38 -14.75
C SER A 161 -2.64 6.82 -15.27
N GLU A 162 -3.35 7.00 -16.37
CA GLU A 162 -3.71 8.33 -16.91
C GLU A 162 -4.58 9.10 -15.91
N ALA A 163 -5.60 8.45 -15.34
CA ALA A 163 -6.45 9.04 -14.32
C ALA A 163 -5.65 9.47 -13.07
N LEU A 164 -4.70 8.66 -12.60
CA LEU A 164 -3.82 9.01 -11.48
C LEU A 164 -2.93 10.23 -11.77
N ALA A 165 -2.51 10.41 -13.03
CA ALA A 165 -1.71 11.56 -13.46
C ALA A 165 -2.53 12.86 -13.49
N LEU A 166 -3.83 12.77 -13.79
CA LEU A 166 -4.76 13.91 -13.80
C LEU A 166 -5.33 14.23 -12.41
N CYS A 167 -5.57 13.19 -11.61
CA CYS A 167 -6.22 13.30 -10.31
C CYS A 167 -5.43 14.23 -9.37
N PRO A 168 -6.07 15.27 -8.79
CA PRO A 168 -5.42 16.15 -7.84
C PRO A 168 -4.79 15.38 -6.69
N MET A 169 -3.60 15.80 -6.25
CA MET A 169 -2.88 15.05 -5.21
C MET A 169 -3.57 15.06 -3.85
N LYS A 170 -4.46 16.03 -3.61
CA LYS A 170 -5.27 16.15 -2.39
C LYS A 170 -6.52 15.25 -2.40
N SER A 171 -6.95 14.79 -3.58
CA SER A 171 -8.12 13.91 -3.78
C SER A 171 -7.78 12.48 -3.37
N LYS A 172 -7.49 12.29 -2.06
CA LYS A 172 -6.99 11.02 -1.53
C LYS A 172 -7.97 9.87 -1.77
N LYS A 173 -9.27 10.09 -1.57
CA LYS A 173 -10.31 9.07 -1.75
C LYS A 173 -10.26 8.50 -3.17
N GLU A 174 -10.26 9.36 -4.17
CA GLU A 174 -10.21 8.97 -5.59
C GLU A 174 -8.90 8.27 -5.94
N ARG A 175 -7.76 8.76 -5.40
CA ARG A 175 -6.46 8.10 -5.61
C ARG A 175 -6.39 6.72 -4.99
N VAL A 176 -7.01 6.50 -3.82
CA VAL A 176 -7.12 5.17 -3.20
C VAL A 176 -7.84 4.21 -4.14
N VAL A 177 -9.00 4.62 -4.68
CA VAL A 177 -9.78 3.80 -5.63
C VAL A 177 -8.97 3.49 -6.89
N LEU A 178 -8.34 4.50 -7.50
CA LEU A 178 -7.55 4.32 -8.71
C LEU A 178 -6.37 3.36 -8.53
N HIS A 179 -5.59 3.53 -7.44
CA HIS A 179 -4.51 2.59 -7.11
C HIS A 179 -5.07 1.19 -6.85
N SER A 180 -6.19 1.07 -6.12
CA SER A 180 -6.80 -0.23 -5.85
C SER A 180 -7.25 -0.93 -7.13
N ASN A 181 -7.92 -0.23 -8.06
CA ASN A 181 -8.41 -0.81 -9.31
C ASN A 181 -7.25 -1.17 -10.25
N ARG A 182 -6.17 -0.37 -10.27
CA ARG A 182 -4.97 -0.73 -11.02
C ARG A 182 -4.24 -1.93 -10.42
N ALA A 183 -4.23 -2.08 -9.09
CA ALA A 183 -3.75 -3.31 -8.44
C ALA A 183 -4.54 -4.54 -8.88
N GLN A 184 -5.87 -4.43 -9.03
CA GLN A 184 -6.69 -5.51 -9.57
C GLN A 184 -6.28 -5.90 -11.00
N CYS A 185 -5.99 -4.91 -11.84
CA CYS A 185 -5.50 -5.19 -13.18
C CYS A 185 -4.18 -5.97 -13.14
N TYR A 186 -3.24 -5.55 -12.29
CA TYR A 186 -1.96 -6.26 -12.14
C TYR A 186 -2.09 -7.67 -11.60
N LEU A 187 -3.06 -7.94 -10.71
CA LEU A 187 -3.38 -9.30 -10.29
C LEU A 187 -3.82 -10.17 -11.47
N LEU A 188 -4.78 -9.70 -12.27
CA LEU A 188 -5.29 -10.42 -13.44
C LEU A 188 -4.21 -10.62 -14.52
N LEU A 189 -3.26 -9.68 -14.61
CA LEU A 189 -2.10 -9.78 -15.50
C LEU A 189 -0.95 -10.62 -14.93
N GLN A 190 -1.12 -11.28 -13.78
CA GLN A 190 -0.12 -12.11 -13.13
C GLN A 190 1.16 -11.34 -12.74
N GLN A 191 1.01 -10.08 -12.35
CA GLN A 191 2.08 -9.17 -11.93
C GLN A 191 1.98 -8.83 -10.43
N PRO A 192 2.30 -9.79 -9.53
CA PRO A 192 2.05 -9.64 -8.10
C PRO A 192 2.84 -8.50 -7.45
N LEU A 193 4.07 -8.22 -7.89
CA LEU A 193 4.88 -7.12 -7.34
C LEU A 193 4.26 -5.75 -7.62
N ALA A 194 3.73 -5.55 -8.83
CA ALA A 194 3.03 -4.32 -9.20
C ALA A 194 1.70 -4.16 -8.43
N ALA A 195 0.97 -5.27 -8.26
CA ALA A 195 -0.23 -5.30 -7.42
C ALA A 195 0.06 -4.94 -5.96
N ILE A 196 1.14 -5.46 -5.37
CA ILE A 196 1.57 -5.12 -4.00
C ILE A 196 1.92 -3.65 -3.89
N SER A 197 2.65 -3.09 -4.85
CA SER A 197 3.03 -1.68 -4.87
C SER A 197 1.79 -0.78 -4.86
N ASP A 198 0.85 -1.01 -5.78
CA ASP A 198 -0.35 -0.18 -5.88
C ASP A 198 -1.31 -0.36 -4.69
N ALA A 199 -1.54 -1.60 -4.25
CA ALA A 199 -2.38 -1.85 -3.09
C ALA A 199 -1.78 -1.21 -1.83
N THR A 200 -0.45 -1.21 -1.68
CA THR A 200 0.24 -0.54 -0.58
C THR A 200 0.06 0.98 -0.65
N ARG A 201 0.21 1.60 -1.83
CA ARG A 201 -0.04 3.04 -1.99
C ARG A 201 -1.47 3.43 -1.66
N ALA A 202 -2.45 2.63 -2.08
CA ALA A 202 -3.84 2.81 -1.70
C ALA A 202 -4.04 2.73 -0.18
N LEU A 203 -3.42 1.76 0.49
CA LEU A 203 -3.50 1.62 1.95
C LEU A 203 -2.78 2.73 2.72
N CYS A 204 -1.73 3.31 2.15
CA CYS A 204 -1.01 4.45 2.70
C CYS A 204 -1.80 5.76 2.59
N LEU A 205 -2.58 5.92 1.52
CA LEU A 205 -3.41 7.11 1.26
C LEU A 205 -4.73 7.09 2.03
N HIS A 206 -5.27 5.90 2.31
CA HIS A 206 -6.55 5.73 2.99
C HIS A 206 -6.50 6.28 4.43
N SER A 207 -7.62 6.86 4.87
CA SER A 207 -7.80 7.33 6.24
C SER A 207 -9.07 6.69 6.80
N PRO A 208 -8.99 5.87 7.85
CA PRO A 208 -7.79 5.51 8.63
C PRO A 208 -6.79 4.61 7.87
N LEU A 209 -5.49 4.71 8.19
CA LEU A 209 -4.40 3.97 7.52
C LEU A 209 -4.65 2.45 7.53
N ASN A 210 -4.27 1.76 6.44
CA ASN A 210 -4.36 0.29 6.32
C ASN A 210 -5.77 -0.31 6.48
N ARG A 211 -6.83 0.45 6.21
CA ARG A 211 -8.24 0.01 6.39
C ARG A 211 -9.10 0.03 5.13
N HIS A 212 -8.48 0.02 3.94
CA HIS A 212 -9.23 -0.11 2.69
C HIS A 212 -9.41 -1.59 2.32
N ALA A 213 -10.60 -2.15 2.55
CA ALA A 213 -10.89 -3.58 2.40
C ALA A 213 -10.47 -4.16 1.03
N LYS A 214 -10.86 -3.52 -0.08
CA LYS A 214 -10.51 -3.98 -1.44
C LYS A 214 -8.99 -4.06 -1.64
N SER A 215 -8.23 -3.07 -1.15
CA SER A 215 -6.77 -3.08 -1.27
C SER A 215 -6.11 -4.13 -0.39
N LEU A 216 -6.63 -4.37 0.83
CA LEU A 216 -6.14 -5.46 1.68
C LEU A 216 -6.31 -6.81 0.99
N TRP A 217 -7.51 -7.08 0.44
CA TRP A 217 -7.79 -8.31 -0.27
C TRP A 217 -6.86 -8.51 -1.49
N ARG A 218 -6.75 -7.48 -2.33
CA ARG A 218 -5.89 -7.49 -3.52
C ARG A 218 -4.41 -7.75 -3.15
N ARG A 219 -3.92 -7.15 -2.06
CA ARG A 219 -2.54 -7.37 -1.60
C ARG A 219 -2.35 -8.76 -0.98
N ALA A 220 -3.35 -9.27 -0.26
CA ALA A 220 -3.31 -10.64 0.26
C ALA A 220 -3.19 -11.68 -0.85
N GLN A 221 -3.93 -11.51 -1.95
CA GLN A 221 -3.83 -12.35 -3.15
C GLN A 221 -2.44 -12.25 -3.79
N ALA A 222 -1.92 -11.03 -3.96
CA ALA A 222 -0.59 -10.84 -4.53
C ALA A 222 0.52 -11.47 -3.66
N TYR A 223 0.40 -11.42 -2.33
CA TYR A 223 1.31 -12.11 -1.42
C TYR A 223 1.20 -13.64 -1.52
N ASP A 224 0.00 -14.18 -1.69
CA ASP A 224 -0.20 -15.62 -1.91
C ASP A 224 0.52 -16.10 -3.18
N MET A 225 0.41 -15.35 -4.27
CA MET A 225 1.12 -15.65 -5.53
C MET A 225 2.65 -15.70 -5.36
N LEU A 226 3.20 -14.94 -4.41
CA LEU A 226 4.63 -14.92 -4.10
C LEU A 226 5.03 -15.92 -3.01
N GLY A 227 4.09 -16.69 -2.45
CA GLY A 227 4.35 -17.60 -1.33
C GLY A 227 4.63 -16.90 0.00
N LEU A 228 4.29 -15.63 0.13
CA LEU A 228 4.46 -14.81 1.33
C LEU A 228 3.28 -15.04 2.29
N ALA A 229 3.23 -16.25 2.86
CA ALA A 229 2.07 -16.73 3.59
C ALA A 229 1.69 -15.92 4.83
N LYS A 230 2.69 -15.35 5.53
CA LYS A 230 2.43 -14.55 6.74
C LYS A 230 1.80 -13.22 6.39
N GLU A 231 2.36 -12.53 5.42
CA GLU A 231 1.89 -11.24 4.91
C GLU A 231 0.50 -11.38 4.30
N SER A 232 0.27 -12.43 3.49
CA SER A 232 -1.04 -12.77 2.94
C SER A 232 -2.09 -13.02 4.03
N LEU A 233 -1.74 -13.81 5.06
CA LEU A 233 -2.64 -14.10 6.18
C LEU A 233 -3.04 -12.84 6.96
N LEU A 234 -2.08 -11.96 7.25
CA LEU A 234 -2.33 -10.73 7.99
C LEU A 234 -3.31 -9.82 7.25
N ASP A 235 -3.06 -9.58 5.95
CA ASP A 235 -3.95 -8.76 5.14
C ASP A 235 -5.35 -9.39 4.99
N ALA A 236 -5.44 -10.72 4.87
CA ALA A 236 -6.72 -11.43 4.81
C ALA A 236 -7.52 -11.30 6.13
N ILE A 237 -6.86 -11.40 7.29
CA ILE A 237 -7.51 -11.20 8.60
C ILE A 237 -8.02 -9.76 8.74
N LEU A 238 -7.21 -8.78 8.34
CA LEU A 238 -7.61 -7.37 8.36
C LEU A 238 -8.77 -7.09 7.40
N PHE A 239 -8.76 -7.68 6.21
CA PHE A 239 -9.88 -7.61 5.28
C PHE A 239 -11.19 -8.11 5.92
N ILE A 240 -11.16 -9.28 6.56
CA ILE A 240 -12.33 -9.84 7.26
C ILE A 240 -12.82 -8.89 8.37
N ASN A 241 -11.89 -8.30 9.12
CA ASN A 241 -12.22 -7.34 10.16
C ASN A 241 -12.92 -6.09 9.59
N GLU A 242 -12.44 -5.54 8.47
CA GLU A 242 -13.08 -4.40 7.80
C GLU A 242 -14.45 -4.77 7.22
N CYS A 243 -14.62 -5.96 6.61
CA CYS A 243 -15.92 -6.43 6.16
C CYS A 243 -16.94 -6.50 7.32
N SER A 244 -16.50 -6.96 8.50
CA SER A 244 -17.36 -7.06 9.68
C SER A 244 -17.78 -5.70 10.27
N GLN A 245 -16.99 -4.65 10.04
CA GLN A 245 -17.26 -3.29 10.52
C GLN A 245 -17.98 -2.43 9.46
N SER A 246 -18.01 -2.86 8.20
CA SER A 246 -18.61 -2.11 7.10
C SER A 246 -20.14 -2.00 7.22
N SER A 247 -20.68 -0.82 6.93
CA SER A 247 -22.13 -0.54 6.87
C SER A 247 -22.71 -0.66 5.46
N ASP A 248 -21.89 -1.08 4.49
CA ASP A 248 -22.29 -1.19 3.09
C ASP A 248 -23.42 -2.22 2.94
N PRO A 249 -24.57 -1.90 2.33
CA PRO A 249 -25.65 -2.86 2.09
C PRO A 249 -25.21 -4.13 1.36
N ASP A 250 -24.28 -4.07 0.39
CA ASP A 250 -23.83 -5.26 -0.35
C ASP A 250 -22.98 -6.21 0.52
N LEU A 251 -22.22 -5.64 1.48
CA LEU A 251 -21.45 -6.41 2.47
C LEU A 251 -22.28 -6.80 3.71
N SER A 252 -23.24 -5.97 4.12
CA SER A 252 -24.07 -6.16 5.32
C SER A 252 -25.27 -7.08 5.10
N LEU A 253 -25.72 -7.26 3.85
CA LEU A 253 -26.68 -8.32 3.48
C LEU A 253 -26.11 -9.73 3.74
N ARG A 254 -24.77 -9.89 3.78
CA ARG A 254 -24.10 -11.12 4.23
C ARG A 254 -23.93 -11.13 5.76
N GLN A 255 -25.04 -11.12 6.50
CA GLN A 255 -25.12 -11.26 7.97
C GLN A 255 -23.90 -11.95 8.61
N ASN A 256 -22.95 -11.19 9.15
CA ASN A 256 -21.84 -11.68 9.99
C ASN A 256 -21.06 -12.91 9.47
N LYS A 257 -21.12 -13.20 8.17
CA LYS A 257 -20.48 -14.36 7.57
C LYS A 257 -19.30 -13.90 6.75
N VAL A 258 -18.12 -14.31 7.20
CA VAL A 258 -16.86 -14.19 6.45
C VAL A 258 -17.09 -14.74 5.04
N PRO A 259 -16.72 -14.02 3.97
CA PRO A 259 -16.83 -14.55 2.62
C PRO A 259 -16.07 -15.87 2.49
N ASP A 260 -16.68 -16.89 1.87
CA ASP A 260 -16.10 -18.23 1.79
C ASP A 260 -14.68 -18.23 1.17
N TYR A 261 -14.45 -17.38 0.16
CA TYR A 261 -13.13 -17.20 -0.45
C TYR A 261 -12.08 -16.68 0.54
N ALA A 262 -12.47 -15.78 1.45
CA ALA A 262 -11.57 -15.22 2.45
C ALA A 262 -11.26 -16.26 3.53
N GLU A 263 -12.25 -17.05 3.93
CA GLU A 263 -12.05 -18.18 4.85
C GLU A 263 -11.10 -19.23 4.25
N ARG A 264 -11.27 -19.57 2.96
CA ARG A 264 -10.38 -20.50 2.24
C ARG A 264 -8.95 -19.97 2.21
N LEU A 265 -8.74 -18.70 1.86
CA LEU A 265 -7.41 -18.10 1.85
C LEU A 265 -6.78 -18.12 3.24
N VAL A 266 -7.51 -17.71 4.29
CA VAL A 266 -7.01 -17.75 5.67
C VAL A 266 -6.60 -19.16 6.07
N LYS A 267 -7.43 -20.18 5.80
CA LYS A 267 -7.09 -21.58 6.09
C LYS A 267 -5.84 -22.04 5.35
N LYS A 268 -5.72 -21.71 4.06
CA LYS A 268 -4.53 -21.99 3.23
C LYS A 268 -3.28 -21.37 3.87
N GLN A 269 -3.32 -20.07 4.17
CA GLN A 269 -2.17 -19.37 4.72
C GLN A 269 -1.82 -19.74 6.16
N MET A 270 -2.80 -20.07 7.01
CA MET A 270 -2.54 -20.56 8.37
C MET A 270 -1.75 -21.89 8.36
N ARG A 271 -2.05 -22.78 7.41
CA ARG A 271 -1.30 -24.02 7.21
C ARG A 271 0.12 -23.73 6.70
N ALA A 272 0.25 -22.86 5.70
CA ALA A 272 1.53 -22.51 5.09
C ALA A 272 2.48 -21.72 6.03
N ALA A 273 1.93 -20.84 6.88
CA ALA A 273 2.70 -20.05 7.84
C ALA A 273 3.19 -20.86 9.06
N TRP A 274 2.84 -22.16 9.13
CA TRP A 274 3.18 -23.08 10.23
C TRP A 274 2.75 -22.62 11.63
N LEU A 275 1.89 -21.59 11.73
CA LEU A 275 1.41 -21.02 13.00
C LEU A 275 0.74 -22.05 13.92
N PHE A 276 0.23 -23.14 13.34
CA PHE A 276 -0.43 -24.22 14.08
C PHE A 276 0.24 -25.58 13.91
N ARG A 277 1.45 -25.68 13.34
CA ARG A 277 2.12 -26.98 13.11
C ARG A 277 2.09 -27.87 14.35
N GLU A 278 2.46 -27.29 15.48
CA GLU A 278 2.57 -28.00 16.74
C GLU A 278 1.19 -28.36 17.31
N SER A 279 0.19 -27.48 17.15
CA SER A 279 -1.19 -27.74 17.55
C SER A 279 -1.85 -28.81 16.67
N SER A 280 -1.61 -28.80 15.36
CA SER A 280 -2.09 -29.80 14.39
C SER A 280 -1.44 -31.17 14.62
N LEU A 281 -0.18 -31.22 15.04
CA LEU A 281 0.49 -32.46 15.44
C LEU A 281 -0.05 -33.01 16.78
N LYS A 282 -0.41 -32.14 17.72
CA LYS A 282 -0.89 -32.51 19.07
C LYS A 282 -2.35 -32.99 19.11
N HIS A 283 -3.21 -32.49 18.22
CA HIS A 283 -4.66 -32.80 18.26
C HIS A 283 -5.09 -33.85 17.24
N GLY A 284 -4.13 -34.49 16.55
CA GLY A 284 -4.42 -35.32 15.38
C GLY A 284 -4.82 -34.42 14.21
N GLY A 285 -4.10 -34.50 13.09
CA GLY A 285 -4.38 -33.67 11.93
C GLY A 285 -5.87 -33.68 11.61
N ILE A 286 -6.46 -32.50 11.38
CA ILE A 286 -7.79 -32.41 10.79
C ILE A 286 -7.65 -32.98 9.38
N HIS A 287 -7.87 -34.27 9.24
CA HIS A 287 -8.13 -34.92 7.98
C HIS A 287 -9.52 -34.41 7.55
N CYS A 288 -9.53 -33.33 6.78
CA CYS A 288 -10.65 -33.11 5.88
C CYS A 288 -10.52 -34.20 4.81
N GLU A 289 -11.54 -35.04 4.62
CA GLU A 289 -11.55 -36.03 3.55
C GLU A 289 -11.14 -35.35 2.23
N GLY A 290 -10.03 -35.82 1.66
CA GLY A 290 -9.38 -35.24 0.49
C GLY A 290 -7.93 -35.71 0.34
N ASP A 291 -7.23 -36.03 1.44
CA ASP A 291 -5.87 -36.55 1.39
C ASP A 291 -5.85 -38.07 1.17
N ALA A 292 -5.98 -38.49 -0.08
CA ALA A 292 -5.44 -39.77 -0.54
C ALA A 292 -4.63 -39.56 -1.82
N SER A 293 -3.30 -39.61 -1.65
CA SER A 293 -2.26 -39.93 -2.64
C SER A 293 -2.06 -39.01 -3.85
N ASP A 294 -0.86 -38.44 -3.90
CA ASP A 294 -0.01 -38.27 -5.09
C ASP A 294 -0.67 -38.51 -6.46
N ALA A 295 -1.28 -37.46 -6.99
CA ALA A 295 -1.34 -37.19 -8.41
C ALA A 295 -1.47 -35.68 -8.60
N PHE A 296 -0.60 -35.08 -9.39
CA PHE A 296 -0.81 -33.73 -9.92
C PHE A 296 -2.12 -33.75 -10.73
N GLY A 297 -3.23 -33.47 -10.07
CA GLY A 297 -4.51 -33.14 -10.67
C GLY A 297 -4.68 -31.64 -10.57
N GLN A 298 -4.73 -30.96 -11.72
CA GLN A 298 -5.40 -29.67 -11.83
C GLN A 298 -6.84 -29.86 -11.37
N GLU A 299 -7.11 -29.64 -10.08
CA GLU A 299 -8.44 -29.18 -9.71
C GLU A 299 -8.59 -27.83 -10.42
N ALA A 300 -9.55 -27.76 -11.34
CA ALA A 300 -9.89 -26.54 -12.02
C ALA A 300 -10.26 -25.50 -10.95
N ASP A 301 -9.33 -24.60 -10.68
CA ASP A 301 -9.47 -23.46 -9.79
C ASP A 301 -10.38 -22.43 -10.48
N ASP A 302 -11.66 -22.77 -10.62
CA ASP A 302 -12.68 -21.89 -11.18
C ASP A 302 -12.97 -20.69 -10.24
N SER A 303 -12.19 -20.52 -9.17
CA SER A 303 -12.33 -19.51 -8.10
C SER A 303 -11.11 -18.58 -7.97
N GLU A 304 -10.09 -18.70 -8.82
CA GLU A 304 -8.77 -18.04 -8.62
C GLU A 304 -8.87 -16.50 -8.52
N TRP A 305 -9.96 -15.90 -9.02
CA TRP A 305 -10.11 -14.45 -9.10
C TRP A 305 -11.49 -13.92 -8.68
N GLU A 306 -12.11 -14.46 -7.62
CA GLU A 306 -13.30 -13.79 -7.06
C GLU A 306 -12.93 -12.40 -6.56
N THR A 307 -13.31 -11.39 -7.36
CA THR A 307 -13.18 -9.97 -7.06
C THR A 307 -14.31 -9.54 -6.15
N VAL A 308 -14.00 -8.82 -5.07
CA VAL A 308 -15.01 -8.05 -4.34
C VAL A 308 -15.76 -7.17 -5.34
N SER A 309 -17.08 -7.30 -5.42
CA SER A 309 -17.92 -6.58 -6.39
C SER A 309 -17.52 -5.10 -6.50
N GLU A 310 -17.33 -4.64 -7.72
CA GLU A 310 -17.05 -3.23 -8.04
C GLU A 310 -18.33 -2.39 -8.02
N SER A 311 -19.35 -2.73 -7.23
CA SER A 311 -20.52 -1.86 -7.12
C SER A 311 -20.07 -0.55 -6.48
N ASP A 312 -19.91 0.47 -7.32
CA ASP A 312 -19.63 1.85 -6.98
C ASP A 312 -20.86 2.44 -6.25
N GLY A 313 -21.09 1.96 -5.04
CA GLY A 313 -22.02 2.50 -4.06
C GLY A 313 -21.28 3.29 -2.99
N GLU A 314 -20.36 4.18 -3.39
CA GLU A 314 -19.84 5.19 -2.46
C GLU A 314 -20.87 6.31 -2.32
N ASP A 315 -21.92 6.02 -1.55
CA ASP A 315 -22.93 6.97 -1.06
C ASP A 315 -22.35 8.02 -0.08
N ASP A 316 -21.07 8.36 -0.23
CA ASP A 316 -20.36 9.37 0.57
C ASP A 316 -20.11 10.67 -0.23
N GLU A 317 -20.60 10.75 -1.47
CA GLU A 317 -20.66 12.00 -2.26
C GLU A 317 -21.64 13.05 -1.69
N ARG A 318 -22.44 12.70 -0.66
CA ARG A 318 -23.40 13.64 -0.03
C ARG A 318 -22.93 14.32 1.26
N ARG A 319 -21.66 14.17 1.66
CA ARG A 319 -21.12 14.82 2.88
C ARG A 319 -20.08 15.92 2.62
N GLU A 320 -20.05 16.49 1.41
CA GLU A 320 -19.27 17.72 1.13
C GLU A 320 -19.92 18.98 1.72
N ALA A 321 -20.07 19.05 3.06
CA ALA A 321 -20.51 20.28 3.72
C ALA A 321 -19.92 20.58 5.11
N ASP A 322 -19.25 19.64 5.79
CA ASP A 322 -18.97 19.83 7.23
C ASP A 322 -17.49 19.80 7.68
N ASP A 323 -16.52 19.76 6.75
CA ASP A 323 -15.10 19.90 7.10
C ASP A 323 -14.59 21.36 7.03
N GLU A 324 -15.49 22.32 7.29
CA GLU A 324 -15.17 23.76 7.42
C GLU A 324 -14.66 24.17 8.82
N THR A 325 -14.46 23.24 9.76
CA THR A 325 -14.18 23.60 11.18
C THR A 325 -12.71 23.65 11.60
N GLU A 326 -11.73 23.45 10.71
CA GLU A 326 -10.30 23.64 11.05
C GLU A 326 -9.66 24.89 10.41
N TRP A 327 -10.45 25.84 9.90
CA TRP A 327 -9.94 27.00 9.15
C TRP A 327 -10.21 28.38 9.77
N LYS A 328 -10.37 28.49 11.10
CA LYS A 328 -10.35 29.81 11.78
C LYS A 328 -9.65 29.79 13.14
N SER A 329 -8.36 30.14 13.16
CA SER A 329 -7.83 31.29 13.92
C SER A 329 -6.32 31.18 14.11
N GLY A 330 -5.56 31.74 13.17
CA GLY A 330 -4.16 32.07 13.34
C GLY A 330 -3.90 33.45 12.76
N GLY A 331 -3.89 34.48 13.61
CA GLY A 331 -3.31 35.79 13.31
C GLY A 331 -4.31 36.91 12.99
N HIS A 332 -4.68 37.69 14.02
CA HIS A 332 -4.45 39.14 14.05
C HIS A 332 -5.07 39.75 15.31
N ARG A 333 -4.22 40.19 16.25
CA ARG A 333 -4.50 41.32 17.13
C ARG A 333 -3.24 42.16 17.20
N GLU A 334 -3.18 43.16 16.34
CA GLU A 334 -2.34 44.34 16.52
C GLU A 334 -2.97 45.24 17.60
N ASP A 335 -2.08 45.88 18.34
CA ASP A 335 -2.32 46.85 19.40
C ASP A 335 -3.03 48.12 18.89
N ALA A 336 -3.92 48.69 19.72
CA ALA A 336 -4.09 50.14 19.83
C ALA A 336 -4.92 50.51 21.09
N TYR A 337 -4.23 51.13 22.05
CA TYR A 337 -4.63 52.31 22.84
C TYR A 337 -6.03 52.90 22.60
N GLU A 338 -6.81 53.17 23.65
CA GLU A 338 -6.81 54.42 24.44
C GLU A 338 -8.16 54.66 25.17
N LYS A 339 -8.08 55.11 26.44
CA LYS A 339 -9.02 55.96 27.23
C LYS A 339 -10.53 55.71 27.05
N SER A 340 -11.26 55.40 28.12
CA SER A 340 -11.58 56.35 29.19
C SER A 340 -12.43 55.69 30.27
#